data_AF-A0A0U5IG08-F1
#
_entry.id   AF-A0A0U5IG08-F1
#
_cell.length_a   1.000
_cell.length_b   1.000
_cell.length_c   1.000
_cell.angle_alpha   90.00
_cell.angle_beta   90.00
_cell.angle_gamma   90.00
#
_symmetry.space_group_name_H-M   'P 1'
#
loop_
_entity.id
_entity.type
_entity.pdbx_description
1 polymer ?
#
loop_
_entity_poly.entity_id
_entity_poly.type
_entity_poly.pdbx_seq_one_letter_code
_entity_poly.pdbx_strand_id
1 'polypeptide(L)'
;MQFITHGPDIPDALLQAHEERRVVFFCGAGISYPAGLPGFKGLVEQIYRLNGTALSDIERDAFDRGQFDATLDLLERRLPGQRLAVRRALAQALKPNLRRRAPPIRTRLC
;
A
#
# COMPACT_ATOMS: atom_id res chain seq x y z
N MET A 1 -17.21 18.28 -6.55
CA MET A 1 -17.97 17.36 -5.69
C MET A 1 -17.07 16.69 -4.64
N GLN A 2 -17.50 16.58 -3.38
CA GLN A 2 -16.81 15.80 -2.33
C GLN A 2 -17.54 14.49 -2.03
N PHE A 3 -16.90 13.34 -2.26
CA PHE A 3 -17.50 12.01 -2.04
C PHE A 3 -17.44 11.52 -0.58
N ILE A 4 -16.53 12.09 0.22
CA ILE A 4 -16.35 11.77 1.63
C ILE A 4 -16.17 13.06 2.44
N THR A 5 -16.57 13.05 3.70
CA THR A 5 -16.42 14.19 4.61
C THR A 5 -14.95 14.62 4.72
N HIS A 6 -14.66 15.90 4.47
CA HIS A 6 -13.29 16.46 4.39
C HIS A 6 -12.39 15.85 3.30
N GLY A 7 -12.98 15.19 2.30
CA GLY A 7 -12.27 14.70 1.12
C GLY A 7 -11.86 15.83 0.17
N PRO A 8 -11.03 15.52 -0.85
CA PRO A 8 -10.74 16.46 -1.92
C PRO A 8 -12.02 16.80 -2.69
N ASP A 9 -12.12 18.06 -3.10
CA ASP A 9 -13.16 18.48 -4.03
C ASP A 9 -12.77 18.02 -5.44
N ILE A 10 -13.50 17.04 -5.97
CA ILE A 10 -13.26 16.43 -7.27
C ILE A 10 -14.02 17.22 -8.35
N PRO A 11 -13.36 17.77 -9.37
CA PRO A 11 -14.04 18.52 -10.43
C PRO A 11 -14.98 17.64 -11.26
N ASP A 12 -16.16 18.14 -11.61
CA ASP A 12 -17.14 17.39 -12.41
C ASP A 12 -16.59 16.99 -13.78
N ALA A 13 -15.74 17.84 -14.39
CA ALA A 13 -15.06 17.53 -15.64
C ALA A 13 -14.16 16.28 -15.55
N LEU A 14 -13.53 16.02 -14.39
CA LEU A 14 -12.73 14.82 -14.17
C LEU A 14 -13.62 13.58 -14.05
N LEU A 15 -14.78 13.71 -13.42
CA LEU A 15 -15.76 12.63 -13.29
C LEU A 15 -16.33 12.23 -14.65
N GLN A 16 -16.78 13.21 -15.45
CA GLN A 16 -17.29 12.97 -16.78
C GLN A 16 -16.23 12.32 -17.69
N ALA A 17 -14.99 12.82 -17.66
CA ALA A 17 -13.92 12.24 -18.45
C ALA A 17 -13.57 10.81 -17.99
N HIS A 18 -13.71 10.49 -16.70
CA HIS A 18 -13.57 9.12 -16.19
C HIS A 18 -14.72 8.21 -16.69
N GLU A 19 -15.98 8.68 -16.65
CA GLU A 19 -17.15 7.97 -17.17
C GLU A 19 -17.04 7.67 -18.68
N GLU A 20 -16.52 8.63 -19.45
CA GLU A 20 -16.27 8.49 -20.88
C GLU A 20 -14.98 7.70 -21.21
N ARG A 21 -14.28 7.16 -20.19
CA ARG A 21 -13.00 6.43 -20.31
C ARG A 21 -11.88 7.24 -20.96
N ARG A 22 -11.90 8.56 -20.79
CA ARG A 22 -10.89 9.53 -21.28
C ARG A 22 -9.91 9.99 -20.20
N VAL A 23 -9.85 9.28 -19.06
CA VAL A 23 -8.94 9.60 -17.94
C VAL A 23 -8.09 8.39 -17.61
N VAL A 24 -6.80 8.62 -17.37
CA VAL A 24 -5.86 7.65 -16.82
C VAL A 24 -5.24 8.24 -15.57
N PHE A 25 -5.34 7.52 -14.45
CA PHE A 25 -4.59 7.85 -13.23
C PHE A 25 -3.23 7.16 -13.26
N PHE A 26 -2.16 7.94 -13.35
CA PHE A 26 -0.81 7.42 -13.22
C PHE A 26 -0.33 7.57 -11.77
N CYS A 27 -0.15 6.43 -11.10
CA CYS A 27 0.27 6.37 -9.70
C CYS A 27 1.62 5.65 -9.61
N GLY A 28 2.68 6.37 -9.26
CA GLY A 28 3.97 5.76 -8.95
C GLY A 28 4.02 5.17 -7.53
N ALA A 29 5.02 4.33 -7.27
CA ALA A 29 5.24 3.70 -5.95
C ALA A 29 5.39 4.72 -4.79
N GLY A 30 5.75 5.97 -5.10
CA GLY A 30 5.93 7.04 -4.11
C GLY A 30 4.64 7.70 -3.61
N ILE A 31 3.47 7.42 -4.19
CA ILE A 31 2.22 8.09 -3.81
C ILE A 31 1.82 7.82 -2.35
N SER A 32 2.28 6.70 -1.79
CA SER A 32 2.01 6.25 -0.44
C SER A 32 2.88 6.97 0.61
N TYR A 33 4.01 7.54 0.22
CA TYR A 33 4.98 8.13 1.14
C TYR A 33 4.44 9.36 1.90
N PRO A 34 3.77 10.34 1.25
CA PRO A 34 3.14 11.47 1.95
C PRO A 34 1.99 11.06 2.88
N ALA A 35 1.40 9.88 2.67
CA ALA A 35 0.32 9.35 3.50
C ALA A 35 0.81 8.74 4.82
N GLY A 36 2.13 8.69 5.05
CA GLY A 36 2.72 7.97 6.20
C GLY A 36 2.63 6.45 6.04
N LEU A 37 2.44 6.00 4.80
CA LEU A 37 2.66 4.67 4.25
C LEU A 37 3.94 3.93 4.70
N PRO A 38 3.97 2.67 5.19
CA PRO A 38 5.22 1.92 5.12
C PRO A 38 5.67 1.78 3.65
N GLY A 39 6.98 1.92 3.41
CA GLY A 39 7.60 1.42 2.18
C GLY A 39 7.54 -0.11 2.12
N PHE A 40 7.87 -0.70 0.97
CA PHE A 40 7.62 -2.13 0.76
C PHE A 40 8.32 -3.04 1.79
N LYS A 41 9.59 -2.77 2.12
CA LYS A 41 10.30 -3.48 3.20
C LYS A 41 9.54 -3.44 4.53
N GLY A 42 9.16 -2.24 4.96
CA GLY A 42 8.43 -2.05 6.22
C GLY A 42 7.03 -2.67 6.21
N LEU A 43 6.41 -2.76 5.04
CA LEU A 43 5.13 -3.45 4.85
C LEU A 43 5.28 -4.95 5.10
N VAL A 44 6.31 -5.59 4.52
CA VAL A 44 6.60 -7.01 4.78
C VAL A 44 6.89 -7.25 6.25
N GLU A 45 7.73 -6.42 6.89
CA GLU A 45 8.00 -6.51 8.34
C GLU A 45 6.73 -6.41 9.19
N GLN A 46 5.79 -5.51 8.83
CA GLN A 46 4.50 -5.41 9.50
C GLN A 46 3.63 -6.64 9.30
N ILE A 47 3.61 -7.22 8.10
CA ILE A 47 2.83 -8.44 7.81
C ILE A 47 3.32 -9.61 8.68
N TYR A 48 4.63 -9.80 8.83
CA TYR A 48 5.18 -10.83 9.72
C TYR A 48 4.77 -10.59 11.18
N ARG A 49 4.88 -9.34 11.65
CA ARG A 49 4.49 -8.95 13.00
C ARG A 49 3.01 -9.19 13.29
N LEU A 50 2.12 -8.82 12.37
CA LEU A 50 0.67 -8.98 12.51
C LEU A 50 0.24 -10.45 12.50
N ASN A 51 0.96 -11.30 11.77
CA ASN A 51 0.72 -12.75 11.76
C ASN A 51 1.47 -13.50 12.88
N GLY A 52 2.21 -12.80 13.74
CA GLY A 52 2.91 -13.40 14.88
C GLY A 52 3.96 -14.44 14.48
N THR A 53 4.60 -14.28 13.32
CA THR A 53 5.58 -15.25 12.81
C THR A 53 6.91 -14.58 12.47
N ALA A 54 7.97 -15.37 12.40
CA ALA A 54 9.31 -14.94 12.02
C ALA A 54 9.68 -15.48 10.64
N LEU A 55 10.66 -14.83 9.99
CA LEU A 55 11.26 -15.29 8.74
C LEU A 55 11.93 -16.66 8.94
N SER A 56 11.60 -17.62 8.06
CA SER A 56 12.43 -18.80 7.86
C SER A 56 13.75 -18.43 7.17
N ASP A 57 14.73 -19.34 7.11
CA ASP A 57 16.03 -19.05 6.51
C ASP A 57 15.93 -18.68 5.03
N ILE A 58 15.06 -19.37 4.29
CA ILE A 58 14.81 -19.11 2.86
C ILE A 58 14.11 -17.76 2.67
N GLU A 59 13.13 -17.45 3.53
CA GLU A 59 12.43 -16.15 3.49
C GLU A 59 13.38 -14.99 3.84
N ARG A 60 14.31 -15.23 4.77
CA ARG A 60 15.31 -14.25 5.21
C ARG A 60 16.29 -13.91 4.08
N ASP A 61 16.83 -14.91 3.38
CA ASP A 61 17.71 -14.66 2.23
C ASP A 61 16.97 -13.85 1.14
N ALA A 62 15.72 -14.21 0.82
CA ALA A 62 14.91 -13.44 -0.12
C ALA A 62 14.65 -11.99 0.37
N PHE A 63 14.35 -11.83 1.66
CA PHE A 63 14.07 -10.53 2.26
C PHE A 63 15.30 -9.62 2.26
N ASP A 64 16.47 -10.15 2.61
CA ASP A 64 17.73 -9.41 2.66
C ASP A 64 18.20 -9.00 1.25
N ARG A 65 17.86 -9.78 0.22
CA ARG A 65 18.05 -9.43 -1.20
C ARG A 65 17.03 -8.42 -1.73
N GLY A 66 16.06 -8.01 -0.93
CA GLY A 66 14.99 -7.10 -1.33
C GLY A 66 13.92 -7.74 -2.22
N GLN A 67 13.86 -9.07 -2.29
CA GLN A 67 12.89 -9.83 -3.08
C GLN A 67 11.56 -9.98 -2.30
N PHE A 68 10.94 -8.86 -1.94
CA PHE A 68 9.79 -8.81 -1.03
C PHE A 68 8.57 -9.59 -1.53
N ASP A 69 8.31 -9.60 -2.84
CA ASP A 69 7.24 -10.42 -3.43
C ASP A 69 7.50 -11.91 -3.20
N ALA A 70 8.73 -12.37 -3.45
CA ALA A 70 9.12 -13.75 -3.22
C ALA A 70 9.07 -14.12 -1.72
N THR A 71 9.47 -13.21 -0.83
CA THR A 71 9.32 -13.41 0.62
C THR A 71 7.86 -13.64 1.01
N LEU A 72 6.92 -12.83 0.50
CA LEU A 72 5.50 -13.00 0.80
C LEU A 72 4.93 -14.27 0.17
N ASP A 73 5.33 -14.63 -1.06
CA ASP A 73 4.92 -15.88 -1.69
C ASP A 73 5.36 -17.11 -0.89
N LEU A 74 6.57 -17.08 -0.31
CA LEU A 74 7.06 -18.14 0.58
C LEU A 74 6.26 -18.19 1.89
N LEU A 75 5.95 -17.02 2.48
CA LEU A 75 5.11 -16.94 3.68
C LEU A 75 3.71 -17.52 3.42
N GLU A 76 3.06 -17.15 2.31
CA GLU A 76 1.72 -17.61 1.94
C GLU A 76 1.62 -19.14 1.87
N ARG A 77 2.70 -19.84 1.49
CA ARG A 77 2.72 -21.30 1.37
C ARG A 77 2.66 -22.02 2.72
N ARG A 78 3.20 -21.43 3.79
CA ARG A 78 3.29 -22.08 5.11
C ARG A 78 2.36 -21.50 6.17
N LEU A 79 1.86 -20.29 5.97
CA LEU A 79 1.06 -19.60 6.99
C LEU A 79 -0.33 -20.25 7.10
N PRO A 80 -0.86 -20.51 8.32
CA PRO A 80 -2.25 -20.93 8.49
C PRO A 80 -3.20 -19.88 7.91
N GLY A 81 -4.14 -20.30 7.05
CA GLY A 81 -4.99 -19.38 6.28
C GLY A 81 -4.31 -18.75 5.05
N GLN A 82 -3.05 -19.10 4.80
CA GLN A 82 -2.28 -18.86 3.58
C GLN A 82 -2.41 -17.40 3.10
N ARG A 83 -2.80 -17.22 1.83
CA ARG A 83 -3.04 -15.93 1.18
C ARG A 83 -4.06 -15.04 1.89
N LEU A 84 -5.08 -15.62 2.51
CA LEU A 84 -6.12 -14.81 3.16
C LEU A 84 -5.60 -14.15 4.44
N ALA A 85 -4.78 -14.86 5.22
CA ALA A 85 -4.14 -14.31 6.41
C ALA A 85 -3.17 -13.18 6.03
N VAL A 86 -2.33 -13.37 5.00
CA VAL A 86 -1.45 -12.34 4.46
C VAL A 86 -2.24 -11.12 3.98
N ARG A 87 -3.33 -11.30 3.22
CA ARG A 87 -4.17 -10.19 2.74
C ARG A 87 -4.86 -9.42 3.86
N ARG A 88 -5.29 -10.08 4.93
CA ARG A 88 -5.87 -9.40 6.11
C ARG A 88 -4.81 -8.53 6.81
N ALA A 89 -3.62 -9.08 7.02
CA ALA A 89 -2.50 -8.34 7.60
C ALA A 89 -2.07 -7.16 6.70
N LEU A 90 -2.02 -7.36 5.38
CA LEU A 90 -1.77 -6.31 4.39
C LEU A 90 -2.77 -5.15 4.52
N ALA A 91 -4.08 -5.46 4.55
CA ALA A 91 -5.13 -4.45 4.69
C ALA A 91 -5.02 -3.68 6.02
N GLN A 92 -4.65 -4.37 7.09
CA GLN A 92 -4.42 -3.73 8.40
C GLN A 92 -3.18 -2.84 8.41
N ALA A 93 -2.09 -3.28 7.78
CA ALA A 93 -0.83 -2.54 7.67
C ALA A 93 -0.98 -1.27 6.81
N LEU A 94 -1.78 -1.33 5.76
CA LEU A 94 -2.03 -0.22 4.84
C LEU A 94 -3.13 0.75 5.29
N LYS A 95 -3.69 0.60 6.50
CA LYS A 95 -4.73 1.49 7.00
C LYS A 95 -4.15 2.91 7.23
N PRO A 96 -4.55 3.92 6.43
CA PRO A 96 -3.99 5.26 6.56
C PRO A 96 -4.49 5.97 7.81
N ASN A 97 -3.66 6.82 8.40
CA ASN A 97 -4.08 7.70 9.48
C ASN A 97 -4.74 8.95 8.90
N LEU A 98 -6.07 8.91 8.77
CA LEU A 98 -6.88 10.00 8.20
C LEU A 98 -6.84 11.32 9.02
N ARG A 99 -6.29 11.31 10.24
CA ARG A 99 -6.08 12.53 11.03
C ARG A 99 -4.84 13.31 10.61
N ARG A 100 -3.92 12.68 9.87
CA ARG A 100 -2.75 13.38 9.33
C ARG A 100 -3.18 14.16 8.09
N ARG A 101 -3.01 15.49 8.15
CA ARG A 101 -3.19 16.35 6.98
C ARG A 101 -2.12 15.99 5.96
N ALA A 102 -2.52 15.71 4.73
CA ALA A 102 -1.56 15.49 3.65
C ALA A 102 -0.63 16.72 3.57
N PRO A 103 0.70 16.54 3.48
CA PRO A 103 1.59 17.67 3.28
C PRO A 103 1.21 18.38 1.98
N PRO A 104 1.40 19.71 1.89
CA PRO A 104 1.10 20.44 0.66
C PRO A 104 1.84 19.80 -0.51
N ILE A 105 1.11 19.55 -1.60
CA ILE A 105 1.68 19.02 -2.84
C ILE A 105 2.67 20.06 -3.35
N ARG A 106 3.97 19.85 -3.11
CA ARG A 106 5.01 20.64 -3.76
C ARG A 106 5.13 20.12 -5.18
N THR A 107 4.55 20.83 -6.14
CA THR A 107 4.86 20.68 -7.56
C THR A 107 6.33 21.02 -7.78
N ARG A 108 7.22 20.04 -7.63
CA ARG A 108 8.41 20.01 -8.48
C ARG A 108 7.95 19.36 -9.76
N LEU A 109 7.77 20.17 -10.80
CA LEU A 109 7.89 19.65 -12.15
C LEU A 109 9.26 18.97 -12.22
N CYS A 110 9.27 17.66 -12.45
CA CYS A 110 10.44 17.00 -12.98
C CYS A 110 10.70 17.53 -14.40
#